data_AF-A0A3D3H2S8-F1
#
_entry.id   AF-A0A3D3H2S8-F1
#
_cell.length_a   1.000
_cell.length_b   1.000
_cell.length_c   1.000
_cell.angle_alpha   90.00
_cell.angle_beta   90.00
_cell.angle_gamma   90.00
#
_symmetry.space_group_name_H-M   'P 1'
#
loop_
_entity.id
_entity.type
_entity.pdbx_description
1 polymer ?
#
loop_
_entity_poly.entity_id
_entity_poly.type
_entity_poly.pdbx_seq_one_letter_code
_entity_poly.pdbx_strand_id
1 'polypeptide(L)'
;MKIAKNNVVVMHYAVSDSEGTLIDSSYEDKPMEIIQGTGYLIPGLDNALIDHEPGDKFEVAVACADAYGERHDDYVQTVPREVLAGVEDLSLGTQLRATTDDGEQTVIVIDVQDDEITVDGNHPLSGLDLSFDVEILGVREATADELEHGHVHSESGCGHDH
;
A
#
# COMPACT_ATOMS: atom_id res chain seq x y z
N MET A 1 -11.92 -23.14 5.91
CA MET A 1 -11.24 -22.95 7.22
C MET A 1 -11.19 -21.47 7.50
N LYS A 2 -11.16 -21.07 8.78
CA LYS A 2 -11.04 -19.66 9.14
C LYS A 2 -9.64 -19.12 8.88
N ILE A 3 -9.55 -17.83 8.59
CA ILE A 3 -8.28 -17.11 8.46
C ILE A 3 -7.61 -17.03 9.84
N ALA A 4 -6.34 -17.40 9.87
CA ALA A 4 -5.46 -17.35 11.02
C ALA A 4 -4.04 -17.04 10.55
N LYS A 5 -3.15 -16.68 11.50
CA LYS A 5 -1.75 -16.40 11.20
C LYS A 5 -1.10 -17.55 10.44
N ASN A 6 -0.27 -17.23 9.44
CA ASN A 6 0.42 -18.15 8.55
C ASN A 6 -0.48 -18.89 7.53
N ASN A 7 -1.75 -18.51 7.41
CA ASN A 7 -2.59 -19.00 6.32
C ASN A 7 -2.36 -18.16 5.06
N VAL A 8 -2.41 -18.81 3.90
CA VAL A 8 -2.55 -18.14 2.62
C VAL A 8 -4.01 -17.80 2.41
N VAL A 9 -4.29 -16.52 2.18
CA VAL A 9 -5.60 -15.97 1.89
C VAL A 9 -5.62 -15.52 0.44
N VAL A 10 -6.61 -16.00 -0.30
CA VAL A 10 -6.92 -15.56 -1.66
C VAL A 10 -8.18 -14.71 -1.58
N MET A 11 -8.09 -13.44 -1.97
CA MET A 11 -9.19 -12.50 -1.85
C MET A 11 -9.23 -11.49 -2.99
N HIS A 12 -10.44 -11.00 -3.28
CA HIS A 12 -10.60 -9.73 -3.95
C HIS A 12 -10.80 -8.62 -2.92
N TYR A 13 -10.20 -7.46 -3.17
CA TYR A 13 -10.45 -6.22 -2.48
C TYR A 13 -10.81 -5.11 -3.47
N ALA A 14 -11.56 -4.12 -2.99
CA ALA A 14 -11.65 -2.79 -3.56
C ALA A 14 -11.45 -1.77 -2.44
N VAL A 15 -10.64 -0.74 -2.68
CA VAL A 15 -10.33 0.30 -1.69
C VAL A 15 -10.82 1.64 -2.20
N SER A 16 -11.55 2.35 -1.34
CA SER A 16 -12.06 3.69 -1.61
C SER A 16 -11.63 4.67 -0.53
N ASP A 17 -11.53 5.95 -0.88
CA ASP A 17 -11.32 7.01 0.12
C ASP A 17 -12.61 7.31 0.90
N SER A 18 -12.50 8.18 1.91
CA SER A 18 -13.63 8.66 2.72
C SER A 18 -14.73 9.38 1.92
N GLU A 19 -14.45 9.81 0.69
CA GLU A 19 -15.44 10.43 -0.21
C GLU A 19 -16.14 9.40 -1.12
N GLY A 20 -15.74 8.12 -1.05
CA GLY A 20 -16.26 7.04 -1.87
C GLY A 20 -15.62 6.96 -3.26
N THR A 21 -14.51 7.65 -3.48
CA THR A 21 -13.72 7.53 -4.71
C THR A 21 -12.95 6.22 -4.68
N LEU A 22 -13.20 5.35 -5.65
CA LEU A 22 -12.43 4.12 -5.81
C LEU A 22 -10.98 4.45 -6.13
N ILE A 23 -10.07 4.01 -5.28
CA ILE A 23 -8.62 4.21 -5.42
C ILE A 23 -8.00 3.04 -6.18
N ASP A 24 -8.32 1.81 -5.76
CA ASP A 24 -7.78 0.59 -6.35
C ASP A 24 -8.74 -0.59 -6.18
N SER A 25 -8.64 -1.59 -7.06
CA SER A 25 -9.51 -2.77 -7.05
C SER A 25 -8.85 -3.95 -7.74
N SER A 26 -8.91 -5.10 -7.08
CA SER A 26 -8.48 -6.38 -7.66
C SER A 26 -9.58 -7.08 -8.46
N TYR A 27 -10.83 -6.59 -8.46
CA TYR A 27 -11.95 -7.25 -9.15
C TYR A 27 -11.83 -7.25 -10.67
N GLU A 28 -11.08 -6.29 -11.22
CA GLU A 28 -10.78 -6.22 -12.67
C GLU A 28 -9.54 -7.06 -13.05
N ASP A 29 -8.82 -7.59 -12.06
CA ASP A 29 -7.55 -8.29 -12.19
C ASP A 29 -7.57 -9.67 -11.50
N LYS A 30 -6.38 -10.28 -11.34
CA LYS A 30 -6.25 -11.52 -10.58
C LYS A 30 -6.51 -11.27 -9.09
N PRO A 31 -7.12 -12.24 -8.38
CA PRO A 31 -7.22 -12.19 -6.93
C PRO A 31 -5.86 -12.01 -6.27
N MET A 32 -5.84 -11.28 -5.17
CA MET A 32 -4.65 -11.11 -4.36
C MET A 32 -4.44 -12.34 -3.50
N GLU A 33 -3.19 -12.83 -3.45
CA GLU A 33 -2.77 -13.95 -2.60
C GLU A 33 -1.73 -13.46 -1.60
N ILE A 34 -2.03 -13.56 -0.30
CA ILE A 34 -1.16 -13.09 0.78
C ILE A 34 -1.05 -14.10 1.89
N ILE A 35 0.04 -14.04 2.64
CA ILE A 35 0.20 -14.80 3.89
C ILE A 35 -0.24 -13.91 5.06
N GLN A 36 -1.24 -14.36 5.79
CA GLN A 36 -1.79 -13.63 6.94
C GLN A 36 -0.74 -13.42 8.03
N GLY A 37 -0.58 -12.18 8.49
CA GLY A 37 0.28 -11.84 9.62
C GLY A 37 1.78 -11.78 9.30
N THR A 38 2.16 -11.62 8.03
CA THR A 38 3.55 -11.29 7.62
C THR A 38 3.84 -9.79 7.59
N GLY A 39 2.83 -8.94 7.77
CA GLY A 39 2.96 -7.49 7.65
C GLY A 39 2.94 -6.98 6.20
N TYR A 40 2.51 -7.82 5.25
CA TYR A 40 2.35 -7.42 3.85
C TYR A 40 1.16 -6.47 3.64
N LEU A 41 0.09 -6.64 4.42
CA LEU A 41 -1.07 -5.76 4.42
C LEU A 41 -0.95 -4.71 5.52
N ILE A 42 -1.69 -3.61 5.34
CA ILE A 42 -1.86 -2.59 6.38
C ILE A 42 -2.46 -3.21 7.66
N PRO A 43 -2.03 -2.79 8.86
CA PRO A 43 -2.46 -3.40 10.12
C PRO A 43 -3.98 -3.49 10.29
N GLY A 44 -4.72 -2.46 9.89
CA GLY A 44 -6.18 -2.44 10.03
C GLY A 44 -6.87 -3.52 9.19
N LEU A 45 -6.41 -3.71 7.95
CA LEU A 45 -6.94 -4.75 7.06
C LEU A 45 -6.49 -6.15 7.51
N ASP A 46 -5.22 -6.33 7.82
CA ASP A 46 -4.68 -7.63 8.28
C ASP A 46 -5.45 -8.13 9.50
N ASN A 47 -5.71 -7.28 10.49
CA ASN A 47 -6.48 -7.66 11.67
C ASN A 47 -7.96 -7.94 11.36
N ALA A 48 -8.56 -7.19 10.42
CA ALA A 48 -9.96 -7.37 10.05
C ALA A 48 -10.22 -8.68 9.29
N LEU A 49 -9.21 -9.26 8.64
CA LEU A 49 -9.34 -10.55 7.95
C LEU A 49 -9.44 -11.75 8.91
N ILE A 50 -9.00 -11.61 10.16
CA ILE A 50 -8.99 -12.72 11.11
C ILE A 50 -10.41 -13.25 11.34
N ASP A 51 -10.53 -14.57 11.53
CA ASP A 51 -11.79 -15.28 11.81
C ASP A 51 -12.81 -15.36 10.66
N HIS A 52 -12.57 -14.67 9.53
CA HIS A 52 -13.36 -14.81 8.30
C HIS A 52 -13.06 -16.12 7.56
N GLU A 53 -13.96 -16.52 6.66
CA GLU A 53 -13.85 -17.76 5.91
C GLU A 53 -14.15 -17.59 4.40
N PRO A 54 -13.74 -18.54 3.54
CA PRO A 54 -14.02 -18.48 2.11
C PRO A 54 -15.51 -18.32 1.81
N GLY A 55 -15.84 -17.35 0.97
CA GLY A 55 -17.21 -16.95 0.60
C GLY A 55 -17.71 -15.72 1.35
N ASP A 56 -17.01 -15.26 2.39
CA ASP A 56 -17.36 -14.04 3.10
C ASP A 56 -17.12 -12.80 2.23
N LYS A 57 -18.08 -11.88 2.28
CA LYS A 57 -17.96 -10.53 1.72
C LYS A 57 -18.29 -9.52 2.80
N PHE A 58 -17.40 -8.57 3.03
CA PHE A 58 -17.56 -7.58 4.08
C PHE A 58 -16.79 -6.30 3.77
N GLU A 59 -17.20 -5.22 4.42
CA GLU A 59 -16.58 -3.92 4.31
C GLU A 59 -15.83 -3.60 5.61
N VAL A 60 -14.64 -3.02 5.49
CA VAL A 60 -13.78 -2.63 6.61
C VAL A 60 -13.37 -1.18 6.45
N ALA A 61 -13.79 -0.33 7.38
CA ALA A 61 -13.25 1.01 7.50
C ALA A 61 -11.93 0.97 8.30
N VAL A 62 -10.85 1.44 7.69
CA VAL A 62 -9.52 1.52 8.29
C VAL A 62 -9.13 2.99 8.42
N ALA A 63 -8.94 3.43 9.66
CA ALA A 63 -8.45 4.78 9.93
C ALA A 63 -7.04 4.96 9.37
N CYS A 64 -6.68 6.18 8.96
CA CYS A 64 -5.37 6.48 8.39
C CYS A 64 -4.19 5.94 9.24
N ALA A 65 -4.29 6.04 10.57
CA ALA A 65 -3.28 5.54 11.51
C ALA A 65 -3.02 4.02 11.42
N ASP A 66 -4.04 3.23 11.07
CA ASP A 66 -3.96 1.77 10.87
C ASP A 66 -3.84 1.37 9.39
N ALA A 67 -3.81 2.36 8.49
CA ALA A 67 -3.58 2.20 7.06
C ALA A 67 -2.16 2.58 6.67
N TYR A 68 -1.98 3.77 6.06
CA TYR A 68 -0.69 4.28 5.60
C TYR A 68 -0.07 5.32 6.54
N GLY A 69 -0.62 5.45 7.75
CA GLY A 69 -0.20 6.42 8.75
C GLY A 69 -0.89 7.77 8.61
N GLU A 70 -0.67 8.61 9.61
CA GLU A 70 -1.08 10.01 9.57
C GLU A 70 -0.18 10.78 8.60
N ARG A 71 -0.75 11.80 7.98
CA ARG A 71 0.03 12.75 7.19
C ARG A 71 0.78 13.67 8.14
N HIS A 72 2.09 13.77 7.95
CA HIS A 72 2.95 14.65 8.75
C HIS A 72 3.40 15.85 7.91
N ASP A 73 3.05 17.06 8.37
CA ASP A 73 3.45 18.30 7.71
C ASP A 73 4.98 18.48 7.70
N ASP A 74 5.70 17.88 8.65
CA ASP A 74 7.17 17.90 8.70
C ASP A 74 7.83 17.16 7.52
N TYR A 75 7.10 16.27 6.84
CA TYR A 75 7.55 15.61 5.61
C TYR A 75 7.24 16.42 4.35
N VAL A 76 6.55 17.55 4.48
CA VAL A 76 6.35 18.52 3.40
C VAL A 76 7.46 19.56 3.49
N GLN A 77 8.31 19.62 2.47
CA GLN A 77 9.47 20.50 2.45
C GLN A 77 9.45 21.39 1.22
N THR A 78 9.65 22.68 1.44
CA THR A 78 9.90 23.65 0.37
C THR A 78 11.39 23.80 0.20
N VAL A 79 11.90 23.44 -0.98
CA VAL A 79 13.31 23.52 -1.33
C VAL A 79 13.52 24.50 -2.49
N PRO A 80 14.64 25.24 -2.52
CA PRO A 80 14.98 26.07 -3.66
C PRO A 80 15.12 25.20 -4.92
N ARG A 81 14.61 25.69 -6.05
CA ARG A 81 14.69 24.99 -7.34
C ARG A 81 16.12 24.61 -7.72
N GLU A 82 17.10 25.41 -7.30
CA GLU A 82 18.53 25.17 -7.52
C GLU A 82 19.03 23.83 -6.95
N VAL A 83 18.45 23.37 -5.82
CA VAL A 83 18.80 22.09 -5.19
C VAL A 83 18.37 20.91 -6.08
N LEU A 84 17.31 21.10 -6.87
CA LEU A 84 16.75 20.13 -7.79
C LEU A 84 17.19 20.37 -9.26
N ALA A 85 18.19 21.23 -9.50
CA ALA A 85 18.64 21.61 -10.84
C ALA A 85 19.19 20.45 -11.70
N GLY A 86 19.40 19.26 -11.11
CA GLY A 86 19.79 18.03 -11.81
C GLY A 86 18.62 17.13 -12.21
N VAL A 87 17.38 17.47 -11.85
CA VAL A 87 16.18 16.72 -12.19
C VAL A 87 15.60 17.26 -13.49
N GLU A 88 15.53 16.41 -14.51
CA GLU A 88 14.78 16.70 -15.73
C GLU A 88 13.28 16.52 -15.46
N ASP A 89 12.46 17.52 -15.77
CA ASP A 89 10.98 17.53 -15.60
C ASP A 89 10.45 17.67 -14.15
N LEU A 90 10.61 18.87 -13.58
CA LEU A 90 9.99 19.28 -12.32
C LEU A 90 8.59 19.83 -12.57
N SER A 91 7.63 18.91 -12.64
CA SER A 91 6.21 19.17 -12.81
C SER A 91 5.43 18.73 -11.57
N LEU A 92 4.19 19.23 -11.40
CA LEU A 92 3.30 18.75 -10.34
C LEU A 92 3.06 17.24 -10.51
N GLY A 93 3.18 16.50 -9.41
CA GLY A 93 3.05 15.04 -9.38
C GLY A 93 4.33 14.28 -9.74
N THR A 94 5.44 14.96 -10.10
CA THR A 94 6.72 14.30 -10.34
C THR A 94 7.19 13.61 -9.06
N GLN A 95 7.52 12.31 -9.16
CA GLN A 95 8.12 11.54 -8.07
C GLN A 95 9.65 11.64 -8.15
N LEU A 96 10.27 12.04 -7.04
CA LEU A 96 11.71 12.23 -6.92
C LEU A 96 12.24 11.32 -5.83
N ARG A 97 13.45 10.78 -6.01
CA ARG A 97 14.16 10.08 -4.94
C ARG A 97 15.02 11.09 -4.19
N ALA A 98 14.66 11.39 -2.95
CA ALA A 98 15.38 12.30 -2.07
C ALA A 98 16.15 11.49 -1.01
N THR A 99 17.38 11.90 -0.71
CA THR A 99 18.09 11.38 0.46
C THR A 99 17.73 12.24 1.66
N THR A 100 17.09 11.63 2.65
CA THR A 100 16.73 12.22 3.94
C THR A 100 17.60 11.65 5.06
N ASP A 101 17.50 12.19 6.27
CA ASP A 101 18.21 11.66 7.44
C ASP A 101 17.80 10.21 7.78
N ASP A 102 16.59 9.81 7.41
CA ASP A 102 16.05 8.45 7.57
C ASP A 102 16.40 7.53 6.38
N GLY A 103 17.12 8.03 5.36
CA GLY A 103 17.56 7.30 4.18
C GLY A 103 16.96 7.81 2.87
N GLU A 104 17.11 7.02 1.80
CA GLU A 104 16.51 7.35 0.51
C GLU A 104 14.99 7.15 0.54
N GLN A 105 14.25 8.23 0.37
CA GLN A 105 12.78 8.26 0.35
C GLN A 105 12.28 8.82 -0.98
N THR A 106 11.16 8.31 -1.46
CA THR A 106 10.47 8.90 -2.61
C THR A 106 9.59 10.05 -2.12
N VAL A 107 9.72 11.21 -2.74
CA VAL A 107 8.93 12.42 -2.48
C VAL A 107 8.18 12.81 -3.74
N ILE A 108 7.03 13.48 -3.61
CA ILE A 108 6.19 13.92 -4.73
C ILE A 108 6.17 15.44 -4.76
N VAL A 109 6.37 16.03 -5.94
CA VAL A 109 6.22 17.47 -6.12
C VAL A 109 4.74 17.85 -6.02
N ILE A 110 4.37 18.64 -5.02
CA ILE A 110 2.99 19.08 -4.78
C ILE A 110 2.76 20.55 -5.13
N ASP A 111 3.83 21.35 -5.24
CA ASP A 111 3.75 22.75 -5.69
C ASP A 111 5.03 23.13 -6.44
N VAL A 112 4.89 23.92 -7.51
CA VAL A 112 6.02 24.44 -8.29
C VAL A 112 5.84 25.94 -8.47
N GLN A 113 6.77 26.71 -7.91
CA GLN A 113 6.85 28.17 -8.07
C GLN A 113 8.10 28.54 -8.88
N ASP A 114 8.27 29.83 -9.15
CA ASP A 114 9.36 30.34 -10.00
C ASP A 114 10.74 29.99 -9.42
N ASP A 115 10.93 30.16 -8.10
CA ASP A 115 12.22 29.96 -7.40
C ASP A 115 12.23 28.78 -6.40
N GLU A 116 11.05 28.31 -5.99
CA GLU A 116 10.87 27.31 -4.93
C GLU A 116 9.96 26.16 -5.39
N ILE A 117 10.22 24.95 -4.86
CA ILE A 117 9.44 23.74 -5.14
C ILE A 117 9.07 23.10 -3.82
N THR A 118 7.80 22.75 -3.65
CA THR A 118 7.33 22.01 -2.49
C THR A 118 7.20 20.54 -2.83
N VAL A 119 7.92 19.71 -2.07
CA VAL A 119 7.88 18.26 -2.15
C VAL A 119 7.23 17.68 -0.91
N ASP A 120 6.54 16.57 -1.08
CA ASP A 120 5.85 15.83 -0.04
C ASP A 120 6.42 14.42 0.06
N GLY A 121 7.05 14.10 1.19
CA GLY A 121 7.57 12.77 1.46
C GLY A 121 6.56 11.81 2.04
N ASN A 122 5.33 12.23 2.33
CA ASN A 122 4.31 11.35 2.84
C ASN A 122 3.87 10.32 1.78
N HIS A 123 3.36 9.16 2.24
CA HIS A 123 2.70 8.22 1.34
C HIS A 123 1.46 8.90 0.71
N PRO A 124 1.15 8.69 -0.58
CA PRO A 124 0.00 9.34 -1.24
C PRO A 124 -1.35 9.12 -0.54
N LEU A 125 -1.48 7.99 0.16
CA LEU A 125 -2.68 7.59 0.90
C LEU A 125 -2.61 7.88 2.42
N SER A 126 -1.55 8.54 2.90
CA SER A 126 -1.43 8.93 4.31
C SER A 126 -2.44 10.01 4.68
N GLY A 127 -2.94 9.96 5.91
CA GLY A 127 -3.97 10.90 6.40
C GLY A 127 -5.36 10.68 5.81
N LEU A 128 -5.55 9.69 4.94
CA LEU A 128 -6.87 9.29 4.43
C LEU A 128 -7.38 8.07 5.18
N ASP A 129 -8.62 8.16 5.66
CA ASP A 129 -9.38 6.99 6.09
C ASP A 129 -9.83 6.22 4.84
N LEU A 130 -9.61 4.92 4.84
CA LEU A 130 -9.84 4.05 3.71
C LEU A 130 -10.97 3.07 4.03
N SER A 131 -11.86 2.83 3.07
CA SER A 131 -12.84 1.73 3.14
C SER A 131 -12.44 0.61 2.20
N PHE A 132 -12.42 -0.62 2.71
CA PHE A 132 -12.06 -1.83 1.98
C PHE A 132 -13.26 -2.75 1.85
N ASP A 133 -13.70 -3.00 0.62
CA ASP A 133 -14.65 -4.06 0.28
C ASP A 133 -13.88 -5.35 -0.03
N VAL A 134 -13.96 -6.34 0.84
CA VAL A 134 -13.20 -7.58 0.75
C VAL A 134 -14.13 -8.77 0.46
N GLU A 135 -13.72 -9.62 -0.48
CA GLU A 135 -14.31 -10.92 -0.78
C GLU A 135 -13.26 -12.02 -0.64
N ILE A 136 -13.45 -12.93 0.31
CA ILE A 136 -12.54 -14.05 0.54
C ILE A 136 -12.89 -15.19 -0.42
N LEU A 137 -11.98 -15.54 -1.32
CA LEU A 137 -12.16 -16.63 -2.29
C LEU A 137 -11.67 -17.97 -1.76
N GLY A 138 -10.58 -17.96 -0.98
CA GLY A 138 -9.93 -19.18 -0.54
C GLY A 138 -9.00 -18.96 0.64
N VAL A 139 -8.88 -19.99 1.48
CA VAL A 139 -7.96 -20.00 2.62
C VAL A 139 -7.33 -21.38 2.70
N ARG A 140 -6.01 -21.42 2.78
CA ARG A 140 -5.22 -22.65 2.98
C ARG A 140 -4.06 -22.38 3.95
N GLU A 141 -3.43 -23.43 4.44
CA GLU A 141 -2.19 -23.29 5.19
C GLU A 141 -1.04 -22.93 4.23
N ALA A 142 -0.14 -22.03 4.65
CA ALA A 142 1.09 -21.77 3.91
C ALA A 142 2.05 -22.96 4.00
N THR A 143 2.81 -23.20 2.94
CA THR A 143 3.89 -24.20 2.97
C THR A 143 5.08 -23.69 3.78
N ALA A 144 5.97 -24.60 4.19
CA ALA A 144 7.19 -24.21 4.91
C ALA A 144 8.04 -23.24 4.07
N ASP A 145 8.18 -23.48 2.77
CA ASP A 145 8.92 -22.62 1.85
C ASP A 145 8.31 -21.21 1.76
N GLU A 146 6.98 -21.10 1.68
CA GLU A 146 6.26 -19.82 1.64
C GLU A 146 6.47 -19.02 2.93
N LEU A 147 6.52 -19.69 4.08
CA LEU A 147 6.78 -19.05 5.38
C LEU A 147 8.24 -18.61 5.52
N GLU A 148 9.19 -19.40 5.00
CA GLU A 148 10.60 -19.01 4.97
C GLU A 148 10.84 -17.82 4.04
N HIS A 149 10.11 -17.74 2.92
CA HIS A 149 10.25 -16.67 1.94
C HIS A 149 9.36 -15.44 2.21
N GLY A 150 8.33 -15.59 3.05
CA GLY A 150 7.41 -14.51 3.44
C GLY A 150 6.38 -14.11 2.37
N HIS A 151 6.26 -14.86 1.27
CA HIS A 151 5.30 -14.61 0.20
C HIS A 151 4.76 -15.91 -0.41
N VAL A 152 3.58 -15.81 -1.01
CA VAL A 152 2.89 -16.96 -1.62
C VAL A 152 3.60 -17.38 -2.90
N HIS A 153 3.79 -18.68 -3.08
CA HIS A 153 4.31 -19.25 -4.33
C HIS A 153 3.13 -19.77 -5.14
N SER A 154 2.42 -18.90 -5.86
CA SER A 154 1.36 -19.34 -6.76
C SER A 154 1.95 -19.91 -8.05
N GLU A 155 1.30 -20.94 -8.63
CA GLU A 155 1.71 -21.57 -9.89
C GLU A 155 1.53 -20.67 -11.15
N SER A 156 1.35 -19.34 -11.01
CA SER A 156 1.10 -18.46 -12.16
C SER A 156 1.66 -17.04 -12.03
N GLY A 157 2.98 -16.94 -12.19
CA GLY A 157 3.74 -15.71 -12.51
C GLY A 157 4.41 -15.12 -11.27
N CYS A 158 5.73 -14.95 -11.17
CA CYS A 158 6.64 -14.47 -12.19
C CYS A 158 7.99 -15.20 -12.13
N GLY A 159 8.51 -15.58 -13.30
CA GLY A 159 9.93 -15.82 -13.47
C GLY A 159 10.68 -14.51 -13.24
N HIS A 160 11.31 -14.37 -12.08
CA HIS A 160 12.50 -13.55 -11.96
C HIS A 160 13.69 -14.42 -12.36
N ASP A 161 14.00 -14.40 -13.66
CA ASP A 161 15.35 -14.68 -14.12
C ASP A 161 16.22 -13.55 -13.57
N HIS A 162 17.27 -13.92 -12.83
CA HIS A 162 18.19 -13.01 -12.16
C HIS A 162 19.40 -12.71 -13.05
#